data_AF-A0A540VFL4-F1
#
_entry.id   AF-A0A540VFL4-F1
#
_cell.length_a   1.000
_cell.length_b   1.000
_cell.length_c   1.000
_cell.angle_alpha   90.00
_cell.angle_beta   90.00
_cell.angle_gamma   90.00
#
_symmetry.space_group_name_H-M   'P 1'
#
loop_
_entity.id
_entity.type
_entity.pdbx_description
1 polymer ?
#
loop_
_entity_poly.entity_id
_entity_poly.type
_entity_poly.pdbx_seq_one_letter_code
_entity_poly.pdbx_strand_id
1 'polypeptide(L)'
;MPKFEIGVPVPTTDAKVEVEVDANDPLRPGRYIFELQVVDDDGNVSAPAQAVVTITDPGPTAVIEAPSEVPFGESFALSGEGSFDVAGGTIREYVWTLVNVER
;
A
#
# COMPACT_ATOMS: atom_id res chain seq x y z
N MET A 1 -14.31 -14.31 11.25
CA MET A 1 -13.54 -13.44 12.16
C MET A 1 -14.27 -12.10 12.25
N PRO A 2 -14.00 -11.21 13.22
CA PRO A 2 -14.72 -9.95 13.29
C PRO A 2 -14.38 -9.03 12.11
N LYS A 3 -15.40 -8.50 11.45
CA LYS A 3 -15.26 -7.45 10.43
C LYS A 3 -15.28 -6.10 11.12
N PHE A 4 -14.24 -5.30 10.94
CA PHE A 4 -14.16 -3.96 11.51
C PHE A 4 -14.73 -2.93 10.54
N GLU A 5 -15.87 -2.35 10.90
CA GLU A 5 -16.51 -1.26 10.18
C GLU A 5 -16.38 0.03 10.99
N ILE A 6 -16.20 1.17 10.31
CA ILE A 6 -15.96 2.45 11.00
C ILE A 6 -17.13 2.76 11.94
N GLY A 7 -16.81 2.94 13.23
CA GLY A 7 -17.78 3.30 14.25
C GLY A 7 -18.67 2.15 14.72
N VAL A 8 -18.41 0.90 14.29
CA VAL A 8 -19.15 -0.29 14.71
C VAL A 8 -18.33 -1.04 15.77
N PRO A 9 -18.77 -1.08 17.04
CA PRO A 9 -18.07 -1.85 18.07
C PRO A 9 -18.11 -3.35 17.76
N VAL A 10 -17.00 -4.03 18.04
CA VAL A 10 -16.89 -5.49 17.92
C VAL A 10 -16.66 -6.07 19.33
N PRO A 11 -17.72 -6.38 20.08
CA PRO A 11 -17.57 -6.99 21.40
C PRO A 11 -17.08 -8.44 21.26
N THR A 12 -16.05 -8.80 22.03
CA THR A 12 -15.51 -10.16 22.10
C THR A 12 -14.86 -10.40 23.46
N THR A 13 -14.76 -11.66 23.87
CA THR A 13 -13.98 -12.11 25.02
C THR A 13 -12.54 -12.47 24.64
N ASP A 14 -12.22 -12.51 23.33
CA ASP A 14 -10.88 -12.81 22.84
C ASP A 14 -9.96 -11.60 23.00
N ALA A 15 -8.84 -11.76 23.71
CA ALA A 15 -7.84 -10.72 23.86
C ALA A 15 -7.05 -10.42 22.56
N LYS A 16 -7.28 -11.21 21.50
CA LYS A 16 -6.65 -11.05 20.19
C LYS A 16 -7.73 -11.10 19.12
N VAL A 17 -7.71 -10.11 18.25
CA VAL A 17 -8.58 -10.02 17.07
C VAL A 17 -7.71 -9.87 15.83
N GLU A 18 -8.14 -10.50 14.75
CA GLU A 18 -7.56 -10.33 13.43
C GLU A 18 -8.48 -9.43 12.60
N VAL A 19 -7.91 -8.45 11.90
CA VAL A 19 -8.65 -7.61 10.97
C VAL A 19 -8.69 -8.33 9.64
N GLU A 20 -9.84 -8.91 9.31
CA GLU A 20 -10.05 -9.56 8.02
C GLU A 20 -10.24 -8.50 6.93
N VAL A 21 -9.45 -8.59 5.86
CA VAL A 21 -9.53 -7.70 4.70
C VAL A 21 -10.14 -8.47 3.54
N ASP A 22 -11.24 -7.96 2.98
CA ASP A 22 -11.82 -8.54 1.77
C ASP A 22 -10.90 -8.26 0.58
N ALA A 23 -10.49 -9.30 -0.13
CA ALA A 23 -9.65 -9.14 -1.32
C ALA A 23 -10.36 -8.36 -2.45
N ASN A 24 -11.69 -8.33 -2.45
CA ASN A 24 -12.49 -7.56 -3.41
C ASN A 24 -12.75 -6.11 -2.96
N ASP A 25 -12.53 -5.80 -1.68
CA ASP A 25 -12.65 -4.45 -1.11
C ASP A 25 -11.54 -4.21 -0.08
N PRO A 26 -10.28 -4.07 -0.55
CA PRO A 26 -9.14 -3.93 0.35
C PRO A 26 -9.14 -2.58 1.06
N LEU A 27 -8.49 -2.54 2.23
CA LEU A 27 -8.22 -1.27 2.91
C LEU A 27 -7.32 -0.40 2.02
N ARG A 28 -7.80 0.81 1.72
CA ARG A 28 -7.03 1.77 0.92
C ARG A 28 -5.83 2.30 1.70
N PRO A 29 -4.76 2.75 1.01
CA PRO A 29 -3.65 3.43 1.66
C PRO A 29 -4.12 4.60 2.51
N GLY A 30 -3.60 4.68 3.74
CA GLY A 30 -4.10 5.64 4.71
C GLY A 30 -3.82 5.23 6.15
N ARG A 31 -4.22 6.11 7.07
CA ARG A 31 -4.00 5.92 8.50
C ARG A 31 -5.31 5.54 9.19
N TYR A 32 -5.31 4.38 9.82
CA TYR A 32 -6.44 3.78 10.52
C TYR A 32 -6.18 3.83 12.02
N ILE A 33 -7.18 4.28 12.78
CA ILE A 33 -7.12 4.34 14.24
C ILE A 33 -8.08 3.28 14.78
N PHE A 34 -7.55 2.35 15.56
CA PHE A 34 -8.32 1.34 16.28
C PHE A 34 -8.41 1.75 17.73
N GLU A 35 -9.57 1.49 18.34
CA GLU A 35 -9.83 1.78 19.75
C GLU A 35 -10.20 0.50 20.49
N LEU A 36 -9.73 0.37 21.73
CA LEU A 36 -10.06 -0.71 22.64
C LEU A 36 -10.55 -0.15 23.97
N GLN A 37 -11.69 -0.65 24.42
CA GLN A 37 -12.15 -0.58 25.80
C GLN A 37 -12.33 -2.00 26.32
N VAL A 38 -11.97 -2.24 27.59
CA VAL A 38 -12.21 -3.53 28.25
C VAL A 38 -13.23 -3.36 29.36
N VAL A 39 -14.06 -4.38 29.56
CA VAL A 39 -15.09 -4.44 30.60
C VAL A 39 -14.77 -5.62 31.50
N ASP A 40 -14.70 -5.40 32.82
CA ASP A 40 -14.50 -6.49 33.79
C ASP A 40 -15.82 -7.19 34.14
N ASP A 41 -15.76 -8.20 35.01
CA ASP A 41 -16.91 -8.98 35.46
C ASP A 41 -17.86 -8.22 36.38
N ASP A 42 -17.39 -7.13 37.01
CA ASP A 42 -18.19 -6.19 37.79
C ASP A 42 -18.85 -5.10 36.91
N GLY A 43 -18.53 -5.06 35.61
CA GLY A 43 -19.07 -4.10 34.64
C GLY A 43 -18.33 -2.77 34.58
N ASN A 44 -17.15 -2.64 35.22
CA ASN A 44 -16.31 -1.45 35.09
C ASN A 44 -15.72 -1.39 33.68
N VAL A 45 -15.73 -0.20 33.08
CA VAL A 45 -15.20 0.03 31.73
C VAL A 45 -13.91 0.84 31.81
N SER A 46 -12.87 0.40 31.11
CA SER A 46 -11.62 1.14 31.02
C SER A 46 -11.77 2.47 30.24
N ALA A 47 -10.84 3.39 30.45
CA ALA A 47 -10.59 4.44 29.45
C ALA A 47 -10.21 3.80 28.10
N PRO A 48 -10.54 4.43 26.95
CA PRO A 48 -10.16 3.90 25.65
C PRO A 48 -8.65 3.99 25.43
N ALA A 49 -8.08 2.92 24.88
CA ALA A 49 -6.73 2.88 24.36
C ALA A 49 -6.77 2.88 22.82
N GLN A 50 -5.81 3.52 22.16
CA GLN A 50 -5.78 3.63 20.70
C GLN A 50 -4.49 3.07 20.10
N ALA A 51 -4.63 2.43 18.94
CA ALA A 51 -3.53 1.97 18.09
C ALA A 51 -3.68 2.55 16.69
N VAL A 52 -2.57 2.96 16.08
CA VAL A 52 -2.54 3.54 14.74
C VAL A 52 -1.85 2.59 13.78
N VAL A 53 -2.53 2.23 12.69
CA VAL A 53 -1.99 1.40 11.61
C VAL A 53 -1.98 2.22 10.34
N THR A 54 -0.86 2.17 9.60
CA THR A 54 -0.75 2.82 8.29
C THR A 54 -0.72 1.76 7.21
N ILE A 55 -1.69 1.80 6.30
CA ILE A 55 -1.70 0.99 5.09
C ILE A 55 -0.95 1.77 4.01
N THR A 56 0.04 1.15 3.37
CA THR A 56 0.92 1.78 2.38
C THR A 56 0.72 1.19 0.99
N ASP A 57 0.86 2.03 -0.03
CA ASP A 57 1.01 1.63 -1.43
C ASP A 57 2.36 2.14 -1.94
N PRO A 58 3.31 1.26 -2.31
CA PRO A 58 4.62 1.67 -2.79
C PRO A 58 4.59 2.33 -4.17
N GLY A 59 3.48 2.22 -4.92
CA GLY A 59 3.35 2.70 -6.29
C GLY A 59 4.13 1.86 -7.33
N PRO A 60 4.20 2.34 -8.59
CA PRO A 60 4.86 1.62 -9.66
C PRO A 60 6.38 1.63 -9.54
N THR A 61 7.01 0.52 -9.94
CA THR A 61 8.45 0.37 -10.14
C THR A 61 8.78 0.56 -11.62
N ALA A 62 9.64 1.53 -11.92
CA ALA A 62 10.14 1.76 -13.27
C ALA A 62 11.29 0.80 -13.61
N VAL A 63 11.20 0.16 -14.76
CA VAL A 63 12.26 -0.68 -15.33
C VAL A 63 12.57 -0.17 -16.73
N ILE A 64 13.85 0.06 -17.01
CA ILE A 64 14.34 0.62 -18.27
C ILE A 64 15.28 -0.37 -18.94
N GLU A 65 15.08 -0.57 -20.24
CA GLU A 65 16.00 -1.31 -21.11
C GLU A 65 16.53 -0.39 -22.22
N ALA A 66 17.81 -0.53 -22.52
CA ALA A 66 18.50 0.28 -23.52
C ALA A 66 19.64 -0.52 -24.18
N PRO A 67 19.99 -0.24 -25.44
CA PRO A 67 21.23 -0.73 -26.04
C PRO A 67 22.45 -0.21 -25.27
N SER A 68 23.46 -1.05 -25.10
CA SER A 68 24.73 -0.64 -24.49
C SER A 68 25.58 0.24 -25.41
N GLU A 69 25.39 0.12 -26.73
CA GLU A 69 26.10 0.86 -27.76
C GLU A 69 25.18 1.13 -28.95
N VAL A 70 25.38 2.27 -29.61
CA VAL A 70 24.66 2.67 -30.82
C VAL A 70 25.64 3.30 -31.80
N PRO A 71 25.71 2.84 -33.07
CA PRO A 71 26.58 3.45 -34.06
C PRO A 71 26.25 4.92 -34.33
N PHE A 72 27.27 5.69 -34.73
CA PHE A 72 27.08 7.10 -35.02
C PHE A 72 26.08 7.31 -36.17
N GLY A 73 25.09 8.17 -35.93
CA GLY A 73 24.05 8.49 -36.91
C GLY A 73 22.91 7.49 -36.97
N GLU A 74 22.90 6.44 -36.14
CA GLU A 74 21.81 5.48 -36.06
C GLU A 74 20.79 5.83 -34.98
N SER A 75 19.53 5.49 -35.25
CA SER A 75 18.43 5.57 -34.28
C SER A 75 18.45 4.34 -33.37
N PHE A 76 17.96 4.50 -32.14
CA PHE A 76 17.82 3.43 -31.18
C PHE A 76 16.52 3.56 -30.38
N ALA A 77 16.11 2.47 -29.72
CA ALA A 77 14.95 2.44 -28.86
C ALA A 77 15.36 2.32 -27.40
N LEU A 78 14.59 2.97 -26.51
CA LEU A 78 14.56 2.71 -25.09
C LEU A 78 13.22 2.03 -24.78
N SER A 79 13.20 1.04 -23.89
CA SER A 79 11.97 0.37 -23.48
C SER A 79 11.70 0.57 -22.00
N GLY A 80 10.45 0.89 -21.66
CA GLY A 80 9.94 0.93 -20.29
C GLY A 80 8.99 -0.23 -19.98
N GLU A 81 8.82 -1.17 -20.92
CA GLU A 81 7.77 -2.20 -20.88
C GLU A 81 7.90 -3.17 -19.71
N GLY A 82 9.09 -3.30 -19.13
CA GLY A 82 9.32 -4.08 -17.92
C GLY A 82 8.80 -3.43 -16.63
N SER A 83 8.27 -2.20 -16.68
CA SER A 83 7.77 -1.49 -15.50
C SER A 83 6.46 -2.10 -15.00
N PHE A 84 6.24 -2.11 -13.68
CA PHE A 84 5.07 -2.74 -13.07
C PHE A 84 4.65 -2.06 -11.77
N ASP A 85 3.41 -2.32 -11.33
CA ASP A 85 2.89 -1.90 -10.04
C ASP A 85 2.43 -3.13 -9.26
N VAL A 86 3.11 -3.43 -8.15
CA VAL A 86 2.83 -4.62 -7.33
C VAL A 86 1.55 -4.50 -6.51
N ALA A 87 1.09 -3.28 -6.25
CA ALA A 87 -0.12 -3.03 -5.49
C ALA A 87 -1.39 -3.10 -6.35
N GLY A 88 -1.25 -3.44 -7.64
CA GLY A 88 -2.37 -3.58 -8.59
C GLY A 88 -2.72 -2.28 -9.30
N GLY A 89 -1.90 -1.24 -9.18
CA GLY A 89 -2.03 -0.03 -9.99
C GLY A 89 -1.81 -0.31 -11.48
N THR A 90 -2.30 0.58 -12.33
CA THR A 90 -2.04 0.55 -13.78
C THR A 90 -1.14 1.72 -14.13
N ILE A 91 -0.03 1.45 -14.82
CA ILE A 91 0.87 2.49 -15.32
C ILE A 91 0.14 3.27 -16.43
N ARG A 92 -0.01 4.58 -16.24
CA ARG A 92 -0.74 5.47 -17.17
C ARG A 92 0.17 6.34 -18.03
N GLU A 93 1.40 6.58 -17.59
CA GLU A 93 2.32 7.54 -18.21
C GLU A 93 3.77 7.08 -17.99
N TYR A 94 4.62 7.33 -18.98
CA TYR A 94 6.07 7.19 -18.90
C TYR A 94 6.72 8.54 -19.19
N VAL A 95 7.54 9.05 -18.26
CA VAL A 95 8.24 10.34 -18.42
C VAL A 95 9.72 10.07 -18.66
N TRP A 96 10.17 10.26 -19.89
CA TRP A 96 11.56 10.05 -20.30
C TRP A 96 12.36 11.34 -20.21
N THR A 97 13.52 11.31 -19.55
CA THR A 97 14.43 12.46 -19.41
C THR A 97 15.86 12.03 -19.70
N LEU A 98 16.55 12.71 -20.61
CA LEU A 98 18.00 12.62 -20.71
C LEU A 98 18.61 13.44 -19.56
N VAL A 99 19.14 12.75 -18.55
CA VAL A 99 19.63 13.40 -17.32
C VAL A 99 21.02 14.01 -17.50
N ASN A 100 21.91 13.32 -18.22
CA ASN A 100 23.29 13.75 -18.41
C ASN A 100 23.87 13.20 -19.72
N VAL A 101 24.92 13.86 -20.21
CA VAL A 101 25.84 13.33 -21.22
C VAL A 101 27.23 13.39 -20.64
N GLU A 102 27.83 12.24 -20.37
CA GLU A 102 29.21 12.15 -19.93
C GLU A 102 30.14 12.32 -21.13
N ARG A 103 31.20 13.11 -20.97
CA ARG A 103 32.21 13.41 -22.00
C ARG A 103 33.60 13.19 -21.45
#